data_AF-A0AA88Y7K8-F1
#
_entry.id   AF-A0AA88Y7K8-F1
#
_cell.length_a   1.000
_cell.length_b   1.000
_cell.length_c   1.000
_cell.angle_alpha   90.00
_cell.angle_beta   90.00
_cell.angle_gamma   90.00
#
_symmetry.space_group_name_H-M   'P 1'
#
loop_
_entity.id
_entity.type
_entity.pdbx_description
1 polymer ?
#
loop_
_entity_poly.entity_id
_entity_poly.type
_entity_poly.pdbx_seq_one_letter_code
_entity_poly.pdbx_strand_id
1 'polypeptide(L)'
;MHTRTAIKILILPQFRKWNVSSTTLAGGNTALEKYGVLLGGDQLTRVRLDGAKDLRYLSPTPEKRFDHLKPIVCELWHLKQDSLEKLYKTFYKKESAGSEGTLSHLKNVFRHNDVNGKVKSNFRAHSQFINLVFSELVFEQSREVLNLIINLPPNNIQRAKRSTKVLHKENITETILKLFYFGVEEDTDDELFNYMCQLCQWALHFIALDDTASEGDISRVLPNLRQCIPYFFSHSKLSKDLVECSNYIVKCETSSPLTRMRILVGSFVNRRGGIGQNVEADLIQEHFVRHQKELIRELGANKT
;
A
#
# COMPACT_ATOMS: atom_id res chain seq x y z
N MET A 1 15.31 28.16 -30.53
CA MET A 1 15.43 26.85 -31.19
C MET A 1 15.83 25.84 -30.12
N HIS A 2 14.85 25.25 -29.43
CA HIS A 2 15.08 24.38 -28.27
C HIS A 2 14.35 23.06 -28.48
N THR A 3 15.13 22.00 -28.33
CA THR A 3 14.83 20.58 -28.50
C THR A 3 13.81 20.12 -27.47
N ARG A 4 12.65 19.65 -27.95
CA ARG A 4 11.63 18.96 -27.15
C ARG A 4 12.09 17.52 -26.91
N THR A 5 12.55 17.21 -25.70
CA THR A 5 12.76 15.83 -25.26
C THR A 5 11.41 15.24 -24.85
N ALA A 6 10.79 14.51 -25.77
CA ALA A 6 9.60 13.72 -25.49
C ALA A 6 9.98 12.53 -24.58
N ILE A 7 9.40 12.47 -23.39
CA ILE A 7 9.42 11.28 -22.54
C ILE A 7 8.56 10.23 -23.23
N LYS A 8 9.20 9.38 -24.03
CA LYS A 8 8.64 8.09 -24.46
C LYS A 8 8.62 7.19 -23.22
N ILE A 9 7.44 6.99 -22.65
CA ILE A 9 7.19 5.84 -21.78
C ILE A 9 7.39 4.60 -22.66
N LEU A 10 8.56 3.97 -22.53
CA LEU A 10 8.88 2.67 -23.08
C LEU A 10 8.02 1.63 -22.35
N ILE A 11 6.76 1.50 -22.78
CA ILE A 11 6.02 0.26 -22.58
C ILE A 11 6.77 -0.77 -23.42
N LEU A 12 7.55 -1.62 -22.74
CA LEU A 12 8.28 -2.72 -23.34
C LEU A 12 7.33 -3.53 -24.25
N PRO A 13 7.66 -3.74 -25.55
CA PRO A 13 6.80 -4.47 -26.50
C PRO A 13 6.56 -5.95 -26.15
N GLN A 14 7.15 -6.44 -25.06
CA GLN A 14 7.14 -7.84 -24.64
C GLN A 14 5.77 -8.31 -24.10
N PHE A 15 4.85 -7.38 -23.78
CA PHE A 15 3.57 -7.70 -23.12
C PHE A 15 2.37 -7.89 -24.07
N ARG A 16 2.54 -7.71 -25.40
CA ARG A 16 1.42 -7.83 -26.37
C ARG A 16 1.15 -9.24 -26.92
N LYS A 17 1.89 -10.26 -26.48
CA LYS A 17 1.70 -11.65 -26.95
C LYS A 17 1.81 -12.66 -25.81
N TRP A 18 0.95 -12.54 -24.81
CA TRP A 18 0.61 -13.70 -23.99
C TRP A 18 -0.90 -13.86 -24.06
N ASN A 19 -1.35 -14.44 -25.17
CA ASN A 19 -2.63 -15.13 -25.21
C ASN A 19 -2.61 -16.10 -24.02
N VAL A 20 -3.51 -15.88 -23.07
CA VAL A 20 -3.85 -16.91 -22.09
C VAL A 20 -4.52 -18.02 -22.88
N SER A 21 -3.72 -18.86 -23.52
CA SER A 21 -4.20 -20.16 -23.96
C SER A 21 -4.59 -20.87 -22.68
N SER A 22 -5.88 -21.11 -22.54
CA SER A 22 -6.45 -22.07 -21.60
C SER A 22 -5.73 -23.41 -21.78
N THR A 23 -4.61 -23.61 -21.10
CA THR A 23 -4.02 -24.92 -20.92
C THR A 23 -4.84 -25.62 -19.85
N THR A 24 -5.94 -26.21 -20.28
CA THR A 24 -6.32 -27.54 -19.86
C THR A 24 -5.14 -28.47 -20.17
N LEU A 25 -4.18 -28.54 -19.24
CA LEU A 25 -3.15 -29.57 -19.25
C LEU A 25 -3.48 -30.54 -18.13
N ALA A 26 -3.87 -31.72 -18.58
CA ALA A 26 -3.72 -33.02 -17.95
C ALA A 26 -2.88 -33.04 -16.66
N GLY A 27 -3.40 -33.75 -15.65
CA GLY A 27 -2.82 -33.83 -14.32
C GLY A 27 -1.37 -34.31 -14.23
N GLY A 28 -0.79 -34.11 -13.05
CA GLY A 28 0.42 -34.79 -12.61
C GLY A 28 1.46 -33.86 -11.98
N ASN A 29 1.79 -34.12 -10.71
CA ASN A 29 2.90 -33.70 -9.83
C ASN A 29 4.12 -32.87 -10.35
N THR A 30 4.38 -32.83 -11.65
CA THR A 30 5.54 -32.20 -12.29
C THR A 30 5.71 -30.70 -12.04
N ALA A 31 4.61 -29.92 -11.99
CA ALA A 31 4.68 -28.48 -11.72
C ALA A 31 4.97 -28.17 -10.23
N LEU A 32 4.48 -29.02 -9.33
CA LEU A 32 4.73 -28.92 -7.89
C LEU A 32 6.19 -29.25 -7.57
N GLU A 33 6.72 -30.31 -8.19
CA GLU A 33 8.12 -30.73 -8.06
C GLU A 33 9.09 -29.69 -8.63
N LYS A 34 8.74 -29.09 -9.78
CA LYS A 34 9.62 -28.14 -10.49
C LYS A 34 9.66 -26.74 -9.84
N TYR A 35 8.54 -26.28 -9.29
CA TYR A 35 8.41 -24.87 -8.87
C TYR A 35 8.07 -24.68 -7.39
N GLY A 36 7.68 -25.75 -6.69
CA GLY A 36 7.26 -25.69 -5.29
C GLY A 36 5.97 -24.90 -5.07
N VAL A 37 5.55 -24.89 -3.80
CA VAL A 37 4.40 -24.15 -3.27
C VAL A 37 4.94 -22.99 -2.44
N LEU A 38 4.51 -21.77 -2.78
CA LEU A 38 4.74 -20.62 -1.94
C LEU A 38 3.73 -20.63 -0.80
N LEU A 39 4.23 -20.53 0.43
CA LEU A 39 3.39 -20.45 1.62
C LEU A 39 3.51 -19.07 2.24
N GLY A 40 2.43 -18.28 2.09
CA GLY A 40 2.28 -16.98 2.74
C GLY A 40 1.96 -17.12 4.22
N GLY A 41 2.39 -16.15 5.01
CA GLY A 41 2.00 -16.01 6.42
C GLY A 41 2.81 -14.95 7.15
N ASP A 42 2.60 -14.88 8.46
CA ASP A 42 3.34 -14.01 9.36
C ASP A 42 4.78 -14.53 9.61
N GLN A 43 5.60 -13.72 10.29
CA GLN A 43 6.94 -14.14 10.71
C GLN A 43 6.94 -15.47 11.46
N LEU A 44 5.94 -15.70 12.32
CA LEU A 44 5.87 -16.92 13.11
C LEU A 44 5.58 -18.15 12.24
N THR A 45 4.74 -18.01 11.22
CA THR A 45 4.46 -19.04 10.22
C THR A 45 5.72 -19.40 9.45
N ARG A 46 6.50 -18.40 9.01
CA ARG A 46 7.82 -18.63 8.39
C ARG A 46 8.74 -19.42 9.31
N VAL A 47 8.94 -18.94 10.54
CA VAL A 47 9.85 -19.57 11.53
C VAL A 47 9.43 -21.00 11.85
N ARG A 48 8.13 -21.26 12.00
CA ARG A 48 7.60 -22.61 12.24
C ARG A 48 7.86 -23.54 11.07
N LEU A 49 7.69 -23.06 9.83
CA LEU A 49 7.97 -23.88 8.65
C LEU A 49 9.47 -24.14 8.50
N ASP A 50 10.31 -23.12 8.69
CA ASP A 50 11.77 -23.28 8.65
C ASP A 50 12.23 -24.30 9.71
N GLY A 51 11.74 -24.19 10.95
CA GLY A 51 12.03 -25.17 12.00
C GLY A 51 11.53 -26.58 11.68
N ALA A 52 10.37 -26.72 11.04
CA ALA A 52 9.87 -28.03 10.59
C ALA A 52 10.76 -28.64 9.49
N LYS A 53 11.37 -27.82 8.64
CA LYS A 53 12.33 -28.25 7.61
C LYS A 53 13.66 -28.67 8.25
N ASP A 54 14.15 -27.90 9.22
CA ASP A 54 15.39 -28.21 9.94
C ASP A 54 15.29 -29.55 10.68
N LEU A 55 14.18 -29.79 11.38
CA LEU A 55 13.91 -31.08 12.04
C LEU A 55 13.89 -32.27 11.07
N ARG A 56 13.57 -32.00 9.80
CA ARG A 56 13.43 -33.02 8.76
C ARG A 56 14.60 -33.03 7.81
N TYR A 57 15.64 -32.23 8.02
CA TYR A 57 16.74 -32.02 7.06
C TYR A 57 17.42 -33.33 6.62
N LEU A 58 17.54 -34.32 7.52
CA LEU A 58 18.13 -35.63 7.23
C LEU A 58 17.14 -36.64 6.61
N SER A 59 15.91 -36.24 6.31
CA SER A 59 14.92 -37.14 5.71
C SER A 59 15.35 -37.55 4.30
N PRO A 60 15.09 -38.80 3.90
CA PRO A 60 15.66 -39.38 2.69
C PRO A 60 15.13 -38.75 1.40
N THR A 61 13.89 -38.25 1.39
CA THR A 61 13.27 -37.68 0.18
C THR A 61 12.96 -36.18 0.34
N PRO A 62 13.02 -35.38 -0.76
CA PRO A 62 12.71 -33.95 -0.74
C PRO A 62 11.31 -33.63 -0.20
N GLU A 63 10.34 -34.52 -0.41
CA GLU A 63 8.97 -34.37 0.07
C GLU A 63 8.93 -34.44 1.60
N LYS A 64 9.66 -35.40 2.19
CA LYS A 64 9.77 -35.56 3.64
C LYS A 64 10.55 -34.42 4.29
N ARG A 65 11.47 -33.77 3.57
CA ARG A 65 12.17 -32.54 4.00
C ARG A 65 11.35 -31.26 3.81
N PHE A 66 10.19 -31.36 3.15
CA PHE A 66 9.38 -30.21 2.73
C PHE A 66 10.15 -29.22 1.83
N ASP A 67 11.05 -29.73 0.96
CA ASP A 67 11.84 -28.90 0.05
C ASP A 67 10.97 -28.13 -0.95
N HIS A 68 9.82 -28.71 -1.30
CA HIS A 68 8.80 -28.14 -2.17
C HIS A 68 8.04 -26.97 -1.52
N LEU A 69 8.08 -26.82 -0.19
CA LEU A 69 7.44 -25.71 0.51
C LEU A 69 8.42 -24.54 0.68
N LYS A 70 8.03 -23.37 0.17
CA LYS A 70 8.83 -22.14 0.21
C LYS A 70 8.08 -21.08 1.02
N PRO A 71 8.47 -20.84 2.29
CA PRO A 71 7.81 -19.82 3.10
C PRO A 71 8.14 -18.43 2.56
N ILE A 72 7.14 -17.55 2.60
CA ILE A 72 7.23 -16.15 2.25
C ILE A 72 6.42 -15.36 3.27
N VAL A 73 7.05 -14.36 3.86
CA VAL A 73 6.32 -13.40 4.68
C VAL A 73 5.62 -12.45 3.74
N CYS A 74 4.29 -12.39 3.81
CA CYS A 74 3.46 -11.56 2.95
C CYS A 74 2.31 -10.99 3.77
N GLU A 75 2.57 -9.91 4.50
CA GLU A 75 1.61 -9.26 5.41
C GLU A 75 1.25 -7.84 4.91
N LEU A 76 0.78 -7.71 3.66
CA LEU A 76 0.54 -6.39 3.05
C LEU A 76 -0.56 -5.60 3.77
N TRP A 77 -1.61 -6.25 4.26
CA TRP A 77 -2.64 -5.58 5.05
C TRP A 77 -2.11 -5.11 6.40
N HIS A 78 -1.36 -5.95 7.13
CA HIS A 78 -0.74 -5.54 8.40
C HIS A 78 0.23 -4.39 8.19
N LEU A 79 1.05 -4.43 7.13
CA LEU A 79 1.94 -3.34 6.76
C LEU A 79 1.16 -2.04 6.49
N LYS A 80 0.01 -2.12 5.81
CA LYS A 80 -0.90 -0.97 5.60
C LYS A 80 -1.47 -0.45 6.92
N GLN A 81 -1.85 -1.34 7.85
CA GLN A 81 -2.28 -0.94 9.20
C GLN A 81 -1.17 -0.22 9.98
N ASP A 82 0.05 -0.75 9.92
CA ASP A 82 1.19 -0.17 10.63
C ASP A 82 1.62 1.16 10.02
N SER A 83 1.57 1.31 8.69
CA SER A 83 1.77 2.60 8.01
C SER A 83 0.81 3.67 8.54
N LEU A 84 -0.48 3.33 8.64
CA LEU A 84 -1.49 4.22 9.21
C LEU A 84 -1.25 4.48 10.71
N GLU A 85 -0.85 3.47 11.48
CA GLU A 85 -0.50 3.65 12.89
C GLU A 85 0.67 4.63 13.07
N LYS A 86 1.68 4.57 12.22
CA LYS A 86 2.81 5.52 12.22
C LYS A 86 2.34 6.94 11.86
N LEU A 87 1.49 7.10 10.85
CA LEU A 87 0.89 8.39 10.51
C LEU A 87 0.22 9.01 11.74
N TYR A 88 -0.65 8.27 12.43
CA TYR A 88 -1.32 8.78 13.62
C TYR A 88 -0.35 9.08 14.78
N LYS A 89 0.69 8.26 14.98
CA LYS A 89 1.72 8.56 16.00
C LYS A 89 2.48 9.85 15.71
N THR A 90 2.68 10.18 14.43
CA THR A 90 3.35 11.41 14.02
C THR A 90 2.42 12.63 14.13
N PHE A 91 1.21 12.55 13.59
CA PHE A 91 0.35 13.73 13.36
C PHE A 91 -0.80 13.90 14.36
N TYR A 92 -1.26 12.84 15.03
CA TYR A 92 -2.41 12.89 15.93
C TYR A 92 -1.97 13.01 17.40
N LYS A 93 -1.87 14.25 17.89
CA LYS A 93 -1.62 14.57 19.30
C LYS A 93 -2.89 15.14 19.92
N LYS A 94 -3.43 14.52 20.97
CA LYS A 94 -4.73 14.95 21.53
C LYS A 94 -4.68 16.37 22.07
N GLU A 95 -3.52 16.78 22.54
CA GLU A 95 -3.21 18.09 23.10
C GLU A 95 -3.27 19.18 22.02
N SER A 96 -3.10 18.83 20.73
CA SER A 96 -3.17 19.78 19.62
C SER A 96 -4.59 20.04 19.13
N ALA A 97 -5.63 19.53 19.82
CA ALA A 97 -7.03 19.71 19.41
C ALA A 97 -7.48 21.19 19.29
N GLY A 98 -6.84 22.08 20.05
CA GLY A 98 -7.09 23.53 19.97
C GLY A 98 -6.25 24.25 18.90
N SER A 99 -5.24 23.59 18.32
CA SER A 99 -4.37 24.17 17.30
C SER A 99 -4.96 23.91 15.92
N GLU A 100 -5.39 24.98 15.26
CA GLU A 100 -5.98 24.94 13.92
C GLU A 100 -5.05 24.25 12.91
N GLY A 101 -5.64 23.54 11.95
CA GLY A 101 -4.91 22.78 10.91
C GLY A 101 -4.33 21.44 11.36
N THR A 102 -4.18 21.18 12.67
CA THR A 102 -3.67 19.87 13.12
C THR A 102 -4.69 18.75 12.93
N LEU A 103 -4.20 17.51 12.80
CA LEU A 103 -5.07 16.35 12.57
C LEU A 103 -6.11 16.14 13.68
N SER A 104 -5.77 16.46 14.94
CA SER A 104 -6.70 16.41 16.08
C SER A 104 -7.76 17.51 16.04
N HIS A 105 -7.39 18.71 15.57
CA HIS A 105 -8.35 19.79 15.34
C HIS A 105 -9.33 19.42 14.21
N LEU A 106 -8.81 18.94 13.07
CA LEU A 106 -9.63 18.50 11.94
C LEU A 106 -10.61 17.38 12.32
N LYS A 107 -10.21 16.48 13.22
CA LYS A 107 -11.12 15.46 13.76
C LYS A 107 -12.35 16.07 14.44
N ASN A 108 -12.15 17.12 15.23
CA ASN A 108 -13.24 17.81 15.92
C ASN A 108 -14.13 18.57 14.93
N VAL A 109 -13.52 19.23 13.94
CA VAL A 109 -14.24 19.93 12.85
C VAL A 109 -15.14 18.97 12.09
N PHE A 110 -14.60 17.82 11.67
CA PHE A 110 -15.37 16.79 10.95
C PHE A 110 -16.23 15.89 11.85
N ARG A 111 -16.20 16.08 13.17
CA ARG A 111 -16.99 15.33 14.17
C ARG A 111 -16.78 13.80 14.13
N HIS A 112 -15.57 13.35 13.81
CA HIS A 112 -15.20 11.93 13.75
C HIS A 112 -14.82 11.38 15.12
N ASN A 113 -15.81 11.12 15.97
CA ASN A 113 -15.60 10.70 17.37
C ASN A 113 -14.99 9.28 17.53
N ASP A 114 -15.12 8.45 16.49
CA ASP A 114 -14.63 7.07 16.44
C ASP A 114 -13.12 6.96 16.14
N VAL A 115 -12.48 8.08 15.78
CA VAL A 115 -11.03 8.22 15.61
C VAL A 115 -10.38 8.59 16.94
N ASN A 116 -9.67 7.65 17.56
CA ASN A 116 -9.12 7.83 18.91
C ASN A 116 -7.59 7.68 18.97
N GLY A 117 -6.94 7.45 17.83
CA GLY A 117 -5.51 7.19 17.70
C GLY A 117 -5.11 5.71 17.84
N LYS A 118 -6.05 4.82 18.23
CA LYS A 118 -5.83 3.37 18.33
C LYS A 118 -6.19 2.70 17.00
N VAL A 119 -5.36 2.93 15.98
CA VAL A 119 -5.60 2.50 14.59
C VAL A 119 -5.99 1.03 14.47
N LYS A 120 -5.23 0.10 15.07
CA LYS A 120 -5.48 -1.35 14.97
C LYS A 120 -6.85 -1.78 15.53
N SER A 121 -7.41 -1.04 16.49
CA SER A 121 -8.71 -1.36 17.09
C SER A 121 -9.89 -0.93 16.22
N ASN A 122 -9.72 0.11 15.40
CA ASN A 122 -10.77 0.64 14.53
C ASN A 122 -10.16 1.15 13.21
N PHE A 123 -9.53 0.24 12.47
CA PHE A 123 -8.76 0.58 11.28
C PHE A 123 -9.59 1.34 10.24
N ARG A 124 -10.84 0.91 10.03
CA ARG A 124 -11.75 1.51 9.05
C ARG A 124 -12.03 2.98 9.34
N ALA A 125 -12.35 3.34 10.58
CA ALA A 125 -12.63 4.74 10.94
C ALA A 125 -11.41 5.64 10.70
N HIS A 126 -10.22 5.17 11.08
CA HIS A 126 -8.98 5.93 10.90
C HIS A 126 -8.62 6.08 9.41
N SER A 127 -8.78 5.02 8.61
CA SER A 127 -8.55 5.05 7.17
C SER A 127 -9.51 6.02 6.47
N GLN A 128 -10.81 5.94 6.77
CA GLN A 128 -11.84 6.82 6.20
C GLN A 128 -11.59 8.29 6.56
N PHE A 129 -11.17 8.56 7.79
CA PHE A 129 -10.86 9.92 8.23
C PHE A 129 -9.66 10.52 7.50
N ILE A 130 -8.57 9.76 7.31
CA ILE A 130 -7.42 10.24 6.54
C ILE A 130 -7.79 10.50 5.08
N ASN A 131 -8.59 9.62 4.47
CA ASN A 131 -9.09 9.84 3.11
C ASN A 131 -9.94 11.11 3.01
N LEU A 132 -10.81 11.36 4.00
CA LEU A 132 -11.61 12.58 4.08
C LEU A 132 -10.71 13.82 4.20
N VAL A 133 -9.82 13.85 5.20
CA VAL A 133 -8.88 14.96 5.42
C VAL A 133 -8.09 15.27 4.15
N PHE A 134 -7.53 14.25 3.51
CA PHE A 134 -6.78 14.42 2.27
C PHE A 134 -7.65 14.98 1.13
N SER A 135 -8.86 14.44 0.96
CA SER A 135 -9.78 14.88 -0.08
C SER A 135 -10.19 16.34 0.10
N GLU A 136 -10.48 16.76 1.33
CA GLU A 136 -10.83 18.14 1.66
C GLU A 136 -9.65 19.09 1.42
N LEU A 137 -8.42 18.70 1.80
CA LEU A 137 -7.23 19.51 1.53
C LEU A 137 -6.99 19.70 0.03
N VAL A 138 -7.10 18.62 -0.76
CA VAL A 138 -6.97 18.70 -2.23
C VAL A 138 -8.08 19.57 -2.82
N PHE A 139 -9.30 19.46 -2.30
CA PHE A 139 -10.43 20.22 -2.78
C PHE A 139 -10.30 21.73 -2.51
N GLU A 140 -9.91 22.12 -1.29
CA GLU A 140 -9.68 23.53 -0.94
C GLU A 140 -8.53 24.14 -1.75
N GLN A 141 -7.41 23.42 -1.91
CA GLN A 141 -6.31 23.87 -2.77
C GLN A 141 -6.74 24.01 -4.24
N SER A 142 -7.56 23.07 -4.73
CA SER A 142 -8.10 23.15 -6.10
C SER A 142 -9.02 24.37 -6.28
N ARG A 143 -9.84 24.70 -5.28
CA ARG A 143 -10.70 25.90 -5.29
C ARG A 143 -9.90 27.19 -5.37
N GLU A 144 -8.83 27.30 -4.57
CA GLU A 144 -7.96 28.47 -4.57
C GLU A 144 -7.34 28.69 -5.96
N VAL A 145 -6.76 27.64 -6.55
CA VAL A 145 -6.20 27.69 -7.91
C VAL A 145 -7.25 28.09 -8.95
N LEU A 146 -8.47 27.54 -8.86
CA LEU A 146 -9.56 27.87 -9.79
C LEU A 146 -10.02 29.33 -9.64
N ASN A 147 -10.12 29.85 -8.42
CA ASN A 147 -10.47 31.25 -8.16
C ASN A 147 -9.40 32.21 -8.70
N LEU A 148 -8.12 31.86 -8.57
CA LEU A 148 -7.02 32.61 -9.19
C LEU A 148 -7.16 32.66 -10.72
N ILE A 149 -7.58 31.55 -11.36
CA ILE A 149 -7.80 31.49 -12.81
C ILE A 149 -8.99 32.36 -13.25
N ILE A 150 -10.08 32.37 -12.48
CA ILE A 150 -11.29 33.14 -12.80
C ILE A 150 -11.02 34.65 -12.72
N ASN A 151 -10.18 35.08 -11.76
CA ASN A 151 -9.85 36.48 -11.54
C ASN A 151 -8.75 37.03 -12.47
N LEU A 152 -8.29 36.27 -13.47
CA LEU A 152 -7.33 36.75 -14.45
C LEU A 152 -7.97 37.79 -15.40
N PRO A 153 -7.21 38.84 -15.83
CA PRO A 153 -7.72 39.83 -16.77
C PRO A 153 -8.23 39.19 -18.07
N PRO A 154 -9.27 39.75 -18.73
CA PRO A 154 -9.97 39.15 -19.86
C PRO A 154 -9.06 38.72 -21.04
N ASN A 155 -7.95 39.43 -21.26
CA ASN A 155 -6.96 39.11 -22.29
C ASN A 155 -6.21 37.79 -22.03
N ASN A 156 -6.12 37.36 -20.77
CA ASN A 156 -5.53 36.08 -20.37
C ASN A 156 -6.54 34.94 -20.35
N ILE A 157 -7.85 35.23 -20.24
CA ILE A 157 -8.92 34.23 -20.21
C ILE A 157 -9.04 33.49 -21.55
N GLN A 158 -8.89 34.17 -22.69
CA GLN A 158 -8.96 33.51 -24.01
C GLN A 158 -7.74 32.61 -24.29
N ARG A 159 -6.55 32.99 -23.79
CA ARG A 159 -5.33 32.18 -23.86
C ARG A 159 -5.41 30.99 -22.87
N ALA A 160 -5.98 31.20 -21.70
CA ALA A 160 -6.27 30.16 -20.72
C ALA A 160 -7.34 29.18 -21.22
N LYS A 161 -8.43 29.62 -21.87
CA LYS A 161 -9.54 28.76 -22.36
C LYS A 161 -9.15 27.72 -23.43
N ARG A 162 -8.19 28.05 -24.31
CA ARG A 162 -7.64 27.08 -25.30
C ARG A 162 -6.62 26.12 -24.69
N SER A 163 -5.89 26.58 -23.68
CA SER A 163 -4.88 25.80 -22.97
C SER A 163 -5.49 24.95 -21.85
N THR A 164 -6.61 25.35 -21.23
CA THR A 164 -7.25 24.72 -20.06
C THR A 164 -7.85 23.35 -20.33
N LYS A 165 -8.31 23.01 -21.53
CA LYS A 165 -8.83 21.66 -21.79
C LYS A 165 -7.74 20.58 -21.79
N VAL A 166 -6.49 20.96 -22.08
CA VAL A 166 -5.32 20.06 -22.09
C VAL A 166 -4.47 20.24 -20.82
N LEU A 167 -4.30 21.49 -20.34
CA LEU A 167 -3.64 21.79 -19.05
C LEU A 167 -4.49 21.45 -17.82
N HIS A 168 -5.82 21.31 -17.85
CA HIS A 168 -6.58 20.93 -16.64
C HIS A 168 -6.17 19.56 -16.10
N LYS A 169 -5.88 18.61 -16.98
CA LYS A 169 -5.41 17.28 -16.57
C LYS A 169 -3.91 17.28 -16.27
N GLU A 170 -3.10 17.90 -17.12
CA GLU A 170 -1.65 17.85 -16.96
C GLU A 170 -1.16 18.75 -15.81
N ASN A 171 -1.74 19.93 -15.61
CA ASN A 171 -1.23 20.93 -14.67
C ASN A 171 -1.75 20.76 -13.24
N ILE A 172 -2.98 20.26 -13.02
CA ILE A 172 -3.41 19.90 -11.65
C ILE A 172 -2.60 18.70 -11.18
N THR A 173 -2.43 17.70 -12.03
CA THR A 173 -1.58 16.54 -11.72
C THR A 173 -0.12 16.95 -11.60
N GLU A 174 0.43 17.86 -12.41
CA GLU A 174 1.81 18.31 -12.29
C GLU A 174 2.04 19.28 -11.11
N THR A 175 1.07 20.10 -10.72
CA THR A 175 1.13 20.94 -9.51
C THR A 175 0.98 20.11 -8.24
N ILE A 176 0.08 19.12 -8.24
CA ILE A 176 0.02 18.09 -7.19
C ILE A 176 1.33 17.30 -7.21
N LEU A 177 1.83 16.80 -8.34
CA LEU A 177 3.12 16.09 -8.37
C LEU A 177 4.30 17.00 -7.98
N LYS A 178 4.29 18.31 -8.25
CA LYS A 178 5.37 19.24 -7.81
C LYS A 178 5.30 19.50 -6.31
N LEU A 179 4.11 19.67 -5.74
CA LEU A 179 3.91 19.76 -4.28
C LEU A 179 4.20 18.43 -3.57
N PHE A 180 4.04 17.29 -4.24
CA PHE A 180 4.01 15.96 -3.60
C PHE A 180 5.19 15.01 -3.94
N TYR A 181 5.88 15.17 -5.07
CA TYR A 181 6.96 14.26 -5.53
C TYR A 181 8.38 14.85 -5.47
N PHE A 182 8.54 16.18 -5.51
CA PHE A 182 9.88 16.79 -5.49
C PHE A 182 10.37 17.14 -4.09
N GLY A 183 9.52 17.01 -3.07
CA GLY A 183 9.78 17.64 -1.78
C GLY A 183 9.71 19.15 -1.93
N VAL A 184 9.10 19.83 -0.98
CA VAL A 184 9.40 21.25 -0.82
C VAL A 184 10.86 21.26 -0.34
N GLU A 185 11.81 21.46 -1.25
CA GLU A 185 13.23 21.66 -0.89
C GLU A 185 13.45 22.99 -0.17
N GLU A 186 12.43 23.85 -0.14
CA GLU A 186 12.40 25.04 0.71
C GLU A 186 11.88 24.64 2.10
N ASP A 187 12.79 24.50 3.05
CA ASP A 187 12.47 24.59 4.47
C ASP A 187 11.96 26.02 4.73
N THR A 188 10.68 26.23 4.44
CA THR A 188 10.01 27.49 4.74
C THR A 188 9.92 27.60 6.26
N ASP A 189 10.12 28.79 6.82
CA ASP A 189 9.99 29.06 8.27
C ASP A 189 8.54 28.85 8.80
N ASP A 190 7.62 28.43 7.92
CA ASP A 190 6.24 28.11 8.25
C ASP A 190 6.09 26.65 8.69
N GLU A 191 6.10 26.46 10.02
CA GLU A 191 5.91 25.16 10.65
C GLU A 191 4.58 24.48 10.31
N LEU A 192 3.50 25.26 10.11
CA LEU A 192 2.18 24.71 9.78
C LEU A 192 2.14 24.22 8.34
N PHE A 193 2.71 24.98 7.40
CA PHE A 193 2.86 24.56 6.02
C PHE A 193 3.66 23.25 5.93
N ASN A 194 4.82 23.19 6.59
CA ASN A 194 5.66 21.99 6.64
C ASN A 194 4.91 20.78 7.24
N TYR A 195 4.16 20.99 8.32
CA TYR A 195 3.31 19.96 8.92
C TYR A 195 2.26 19.44 7.93
N MET A 196 1.55 20.34 7.25
CA MET A 196 0.48 19.98 6.31
C MET A 196 1.02 19.27 5.07
N CYS A 197 2.14 19.72 4.51
CA CYS A 197 2.81 19.04 3.40
C CYS A 197 3.22 17.62 3.78
N GLN A 198 3.80 17.42 4.97
CA GLN A 198 4.14 16.08 5.44
C GLN A 198 2.90 15.22 5.66
N LEU A 199 1.83 15.74 6.29
CA LEU A 199 0.57 15.01 6.46
C LEU A 199 -0.01 14.57 5.10
N CYS A 200 -0.02 15.47 4.12
CA CYS A 200 -0.43 15.22 2.75
C CYS A 200 0.40 14.12 2.08
N GLN A 201 1.72 14.14 2.23
CA GLN A 201 2.61 13.11 1.68
C GLN A 201 2.32 11.73 2.28
N TRP A 202 2.16 11.66 3.60
CA TRP A 202 1.82 10.41 4.30
C TRP A 202 0.43 9.88 3.92
N ALA A 203 -0.57 10.77 3.85
CA ALA A 203 -1.93 10.41 3.45
C ALA A 203 -1.99 9.90 2.01
N LEU A 204 -1.33 10.58 1.07
CA LEU A 204 -1.25 10.14 -0.32
C LEU A 204 -0.58 8.77 -0.44
N HIS A 205 0.50 8.54 0.30
CA HIS A 205 1.17 7.24 0.29
C HIS A 205 0.27 6.13 0.85
N PHE A 206 -0.46 6.40 1.93
CA PHE A 206 -1.45 5.45 2.47
C PHE A 206 -2.56 5.14 1.48
N ILE A 207 -3.10 6.16 0.79
CA ILE A 207 -4.09 5.98 -0.28
C ILE A 207 -3.51 5.14 -1.42
N ALA A 208 -2.26 5.37 -1.81
CA ALA A 208 -1.59 4.59 -2.85
C ALA A 208 -1.43 3.11 -2.46
N LEU A 209 -1.17 2.80 -1.18
CA LEU A 209 -1.16 1.43 -0.67
C LEU A 209 -2.55 0.78 -0.78
N ASP A 210 -3.60 1.49 -0.38
CA ASP A 210 -4.98 1.00 -0.40
C ASP A 210 -5.50 0.78 -1.83
N ASP A 211 -5.19 1.71 -2.74
CA ASP A 211 -5.54 1.61 -4.15
C ASP A 211 -4.77 0.49 -4.86
N THR A 212 -3.48 0.32 -4.54
CA THR A 212 -2.69 -0.81 -5.05
C THR A 212 -3.28 -2.15 -4.63
N ALA A 213 -3.76 -2.25 -3.39
CA ALA A 213 -4.44 -3.45 -2.92
C ALA A 213 -5.78 -3.68 -3.61
N SER A 214 -6.59 -2.63 -3.77
CA SER A 214 -7.92 -2.70 -4.40
C SER A 214 -7.84 -3.11 -5.87
N GLU A 215 -6.87 -2.56 -6.61
CA GLU A 215 -6.61 -2.90 -8.01
C GLU A 215 -5.82 -4.21 -8.18
N GLY A 216 -5.20 -4.73 -7.12
CA GLY A 216 -4.29 -5.88 -7.21
C GLY A 216 -3.08 -5.59 -8.10
N ASP A 217 -2.62 -4.33 -8.11
CA ASP A 217 -1.60 -3.86 -9.05
C ASP A 217 -0.20 -4.25 -8.59
N ILE A 218 0.25 -5.41 -9.07
CA ILE A 218 1.56 -5.98 -8.79
C ILE A 218 2.74 -5.06 -9.17
N SER A 219 2.54 -4.10 -10.08
CA SER A 219 3.60 -3.19 -10.52
C SER A 219 3.89 -2.11 -9.48
N ARG A 220 2.89 -1.75 -8.67
CA ARG A 220 2.97 -0.70 -7.64
C ARG A 220 3.34 -1.22 -6.25
N VAL A 221 3.27 -2.53 -6.02
CA VAL A 221 3.63 -3.15 -4.72
C VAL A 221 5.04 -2.77 -4.28
N LEU A 222 6.07 -3.11 -5.06
CA LEU A 222 7.45 -2.87 -4.62
C LEU A 222 7.83 -1.38 -4.53
N PRO A 223 7.41 -0.50 -5.47
CA PRO A 223 7.57 0.95 -5.29
C PRO A 223 6.96 1.45 -3.98
N ASN A 224 5.73 1.06 -3.66
CA ASN A 224 5.09 1.48 -2.42
C ASN A 224 5.81 0.93 -1.18
N LEU A 225 6.22 -0.33 -1.19
CA LEU A 225 6.98 -0.91 -0.09
C LEU A 225 8.32 -0.19 0.13
N ARG A 226 9.03 0.20 -0.93
CA ARG A 226 10.26 1.01 -0.81
C ARG A 226 9.98 2.35 -0.15
N GLN A 227 8.85 2.99 -0.48
CA GLN A 227 8.43 4.24 0.14
C GLN A 227 8.04 4.05 1.62
N CYS A 228 7.62 2.86 2.05
CA CYS A 228 7.38 2.56 3.47
C CYS A 228 8.66 2.50 4.33
N ILE A 229 9.81 2.16 3.74
CA ILE A 229 11.09 2.00 4.46
C ILE A 229 11.44 3.23 5.32
N PRO A 230 11.50 4.46 4.79
CA PRO A 230 11.83 5.64 5.60
C PRO A 230 10.82 5.89 6.73
N TYR A 231 9.53 5.64 6.50
CA TYR A 231 8.48 5.82 7.52
C TYR A 231 8.62 4.85 8.69
N PHE A 232 9.00 3.59 8.42
CA PHE A 232 9.24 2.60 9.47
C PHE A 232 10.57 2.84 10.17
N PHE A 233 11.61 3.21 9.42
CA PHE A 233 12.93 3.51 9.96
C PHE A 233 12.93 4.70 10.92
N SER A 234 12.18 5.77 10.59
CA SER A 234 12.08 6.97 11.43
C SER A 234 11.52 6.69 12.83
N HIS A 235 10.70 5.65 12.96
CA HIS A 235 10.13 5.24 14.24
C HIS A 235 10.97 4.21 14.98
N SER A 236 11.52 3.22 14.28
CA SER A 236 12.44 2.25 14.86
C SER A 236 13.24 1.52 13.78
N LYS A 237 14.56 1.54 13.95
CA LYS A 237 15.54 0.82 13.10
C LYS A 237 15.38 -0.70 13.14
N LEU A 238 14.62 -1.23 14.11
CA LEU A 238 14.38 -2.66 14.32
C LEU A 238 12.88 -2.98 14.36
N SER A 239 12.04 -2.14 13.77
CA SER A 239 10.60 -2.45 13.70
C SER A 239 10.36 -3.74 12.90
N LYS A 240 9.42 -4.56 13.40
CA LYS A 240 8.95 -5.78 12.72
C LYS A 240 8.62 -5.47 11.25
N ASP A 241 7.86 -4.38 11.04
CA ASP A 241 7.33 -3.97 9.75
C ASP A 241 8.44 -3.54 8.77
N LEU A 242 9.50 -2.89 9.25
CA LEU A 242 10.69 -2.57 8.45
C LEU A 242 11.39 -3.84 7.96
N VAL A 243 11.57 -4.82 8.85
CA VAL A 243 12.21 -6.10 8.52
C VAL A 243 11.37 -6.86 7.50
N GLU A 244 10.06 -6.90 7.66
CA GLU A 244 9.14 -7.59 6.74
C GLU A 244 9.10 -6.94 5.38
N CYS A 245 8.95 -5.62 5.34
CA CYS A 245 8.97 -4.85 4.11
C CYS A 245 10.28 -5.09 3.34
N SER A 246 11.42 -5.01 4.03
CA SER A 246 12.74 -5.25 3.44
C SER A 246 12.90 -6.68 2.92
N ASN A 247 12.48 -7.67 3.72
CA ASN A 247 12.54 -9.09 3.33
C ASN A 247 11.66 -9.38 2.11
N TYR A 248 10.45 -8.83 2.06
CA TYR A 248 9.54 -9.00 0.93
C TYR A 248 10.16 -8.43 -0.36
N ILE A 249 10.72 -7.21 -0.30
CA ILE A 249 11.39 -6.58 -1.44
C ILE A 249 12.57 -7.44 -1.91
N VAL A 250 13.49 -7.79 -1.01
CA VAL A 250 14.67 -8.60 -1.36
C VAL A 250 14.24 -9.94 -1.95
N LYS A 251 13.21 -10.59 -1.39
CA LYS A 251 12.72 -11.86 -1.92
C LYS A 251 12.17 -11.71 -3.33
N CYS A 252 11.42 -10.65 -3.62
CA CYS A 252 10.90 -10.39 -4.96
C CYS A 252 12.00 -10.05 -5.98
N GLU A 253 13.04 -9.33 -5.57
CA GLU A 253 14.14 -8.91 -6.44
C GLU A 253 15.16 -10.03 -6.72
N THR A 254 15.35 -10.95 -5.77
CA THR A 254 16.31 -12.07 -5.91
C THR A 254 15.68 -13.34 -6.49
N SER A 255 14.36 -13.42 -6.54
CA SER A 255 13.63 -14.58 -7.07
C SER A 255 13.63 -14.63 -8.59
N SER A 256 13.45 -15.83 -9.15
CA SER A 256 13.21 -15.99 -10.59
C SER A 256 11.96 -15.21 -11.04
N PRO A 257 11.84 -14.82 -12.31
CA PRO A 257 10.68 -14.06 -12.79
C PRO A 257 9.34 -14.73 -12.49
N LEU A 258 9.26 -16.05 -12.65
CA LEU A 258 8.03 -16.81 -12.34
C LEU A 258 7.72 -16.81 -10.85
N THR A 259 8.72 -17.02 -10.00
CA THR A 259 8.54 -16.98 -8.54
C THR A 259 8.10 -15.59 -8.10
N ARG A 260 8.77 -14.53 -8.58
CA ARG A 260 8.39 -13.13 -8.31
C ARG A 260 6.93 -12.87 -8.66
N MET A 261 6.49 -13.29 -9.86
CA MET A 261 5.09 -13.15 -10.27
C MET A 261 4.13 -13.87 -9.34
N ARG A 262 4.46 -15.10 -8.92
CA ARG A 262 3.63 -15.85 -7.96
C ARG A 262 3.54 -15.17 -6.59
N ILE A 263 4.62 -14.57 -6.11
CA ILE A 263 4.62 -13.80 -4.86
C ILE A 263 3.66 -12.63 -4.98
N LEU A 264 3.88 -11.78 -5.98
CA LEU A 264 3.15 -10.54 -6.16
C LEU A 264 1.66 -10.80 -6.40
N VAL A 265 1.33 -11.71 -7.32
CA VAL A 265 -0.07 -12.07 -7.61
C VAL A 265 -0.71 -12.77 -6.41
N GLY A 266 0.02 -13.66 -5.74
CA GLY A 266 -0.46 -14.37 -4.55
C GLY A 266 -0.64 -13.48 -3.32
N SER A 267 -0.23 -12.21 -3.38
CA SER A 267 -0.44 -11.24 -2.30
C SER A 267 -1.85 -10.66 -2.30
N PHE A 268 -2.64 -10.92 -3.35
CA PHE A 268 -4.00 -10.41 -3.50
C PHE A 268 -5.00 -11.53 -3.81
N VAL A 269 -6.24 -11.33 -3.38
CA VAL A 269 -7.36 -12.24 -3.64
C VAL A 269 -8.54 -11.44 -4.15
N ASN A 270 -9.07 -11.80 -5.31
CA ASN A 270 -10.28 -11.21 -5.87
C ASN A 270 -11.48 -12.17 -5.71
N ARG A 271 -12.07 -12.20 -4.51
CA ARG A 271 -13.15 -13.16 -4.18
C ARG A 271 -14.44 -12.93 -4.96
N ARG A 272 -14.74 -11.66 -5.29
CA ARG A 272 -16.00 -11.26 -5.91
C ARG A 272 -15.89 -11.11 -7.43
N GLY A 273 -14.67 -11.10 -7.95
CA GLY A 273 -14.40 -10.70 -9.33
C GLY A 273 -14.57 -9.19 -9.53
N GLY A 274 -14.09 -8.69 -10.67
CA GLY A 274 -14.22 -7.29 -11.07
C GLY A 274 -13.02 -6.42 -10.70
N ILE A 275 -12.99 -5.24 -11.31
CA ILE A 275 -11.95 -4.21 -11.13
C ILE A 275 -12.14 -3.54 -9.77
N GLY A 276 -11.05 -3.23 -9.07
CA GLY A 276 -11.09 -2.59 -7.76
C GLY A 276 -11.69 -3.46 -6.63
N GLN A 277 -11.80 -4.78 -6.82
CA GLN A 277 -12.38 -5.72 -5.85
C GLN A 277 -11.35 -6.70 -5.26
N ASN A 278 -10.06 -6.44 -5.46
CA ASN A 278 -9.01 -7.21 -4.80
C ASN A 278 -8.91 -6.81 -3.33
N VAL A 279 -8.47 -7.76 -2.53
CA VAL A 279 -8.09 -7.54 -1.13
C VAL A 279 -6.77 -8.25 -0.87
N GLU A 280 -6.00 -7.79 0.10
CA GLU A 280 -4.76 -8.46 0.47
C GLU A 280 -5.02 -9.87 1.01
N ALA A 281 -4.15 -10.81 0.63
CA ALA A 281 -4.32 -12.21 1.00
C ALA A 281 -4.25 -12.43 2.53
N ASP A 282 -3.43 -11.65 3.24
CA ASP A 282 -3.31 -11.73 4.69
C ASP A 282 -4.55 -11.22 5.43
N LEU A 283 -5.30 -10.27 4.87
CA LEU A 283 -6.60 -9.87 5.41
C LEU A 283 -7.62 -11.03 5.35
N ILE A 284 -7.63 -11.77 4.23
CA ILE A 284 -8.48 -12.96 4.11
C ILE A 284 -8.08 -14.03 5.12
N GLN A 285 -6.77 -14.24 5.31
CA GLN A 285 -6.26 -15.15 6.32
C GLN A 285 -6.67 -14.74 7.73
N GLU A 286 -6.60 -13.44 8.06
CA GLU A 286 -7.01 -12.93 9.37
C GLU A 286 -8.51 -13.14 9.63
N HIS A 287 -9.36 -12.91 8.63
CA HIS A 287 -10.79 -13.24 8.72
C HIS A 287 -11.03 -14.72 8.99
N PHE A 288 -10.29 -15.60 8.32
CA PHE A 288 -10.39 -17.05 8.52
C PHE A 288 -9.95 -17.46 9.93
N VAL A 289 -8.80 -16.95 10.39
CA VAL A 289 -8.28 -17.21 11.74
C VAL A 289 -9.24 -16.73 12.81
N ARG A 290 -9.82 -15.53 12.65
CA ARG A 290 -10.80 -14.99 13.58
C ARG A 290 -12.05 -15.88 13.65
N HIS A 291 -12.57 -16.29 12.51
CA HIS A 291 -13.74 -17.17 12.46
C HIS A 291 -13.47 -18.52 13.15
N GLN A 292 -12.29 -19.12 12.90
CA GLN A 292 -11.90 -20.36 13.59
C GLN A 292 -11.78 -20.18 15.10
N LYS A 293 -11.21 -19.05 15.58
CA LYS A 293 -11.13 -18.75 17.01
C LYS A 293 -12.50 -18.58 17.66
N GLU A 294 -13.45 -17.95 16.95
CA GLU A 294 -14.83 -17.81 17.40
C GLU A 294 -15.50 -19.19 17.53
N LEU A 295 -15.39 -20.05 16.52
CA LEU A 295 -15.90 -21.44 16.57
C LEU A 295 -15.29 -22.24 17.73
N ILE A 296 -13.96 -22.19 17.90
CA ILE A 296 -13.28 -22.90 19.00
C ILE A 296 -13.77 -22.40 20.37
N ARG A 297 -14.05 -21.11 20.50
CA ARG A 297 -14.58 -20.53 21.74
C ARG A 297 -16.01 -20.99 22.01
N GLU A 298 -16.83 -21.15 20.97
CA GLU A 298 -18.20 -21.65 21.07
C GLU A 298 -18.29 -23.13 21.45
N LEU A 299 -17.27 -23.94 21.12
CA LEU A 299 -17.17 -25.34 21.56
C LEU A 299 -17.05 -25.52 23.09
N GLY A 300 -16.86 -24.42 23.83
CA GLY A 300 -16.79 -24.44 25.29
C GLY A 300 -15.58 -25.20 25.84
N ALA A 301 -15.57 -25.41 27.15
CA ALA A 301 -14.52 -26.17 27.83
C ALA A 301 -14.72 -27.69 27.69
N ASN A 302 -14.97 -28.20 26.49
CA ASN A 302 -14.88 -29.65 26.25
C ASN A 302 -13.43 -30.01 25.93
N LYS A 303 -12.56 -29.81 26.93
CA LYS A 303 -11.26 -30.47 27.00
C LYS A 303 -11.46 -31.80 27.73
N THR A 304 -11.59 -32.85 26.96
CA THR A 304 -11.13 -34.20 27.32
C THR A 304 -10.00 -34.56 26.39
#